data_AF-A0A8C6QEV3-F1
#
_entry.id   AF-A0A8C6QEV3-F1
#
_cell.length_a   1.000
_cell.length_b   1.000
_cell.length_c   1.000
_cell.angle_alpha   90.00
_cell.angle_beta   90.00
_cell.angle_gamma   90.00
#
_symmetry.space_group_name_H-M   'P 1'
#
loop_
_entity.id
_entity.type
_entity.pdbx_description
1 polymer ?
#
loop_
_entity_poly.entity_id
_entity_poly.type
_entity_poly.pdbx_seq_one_letter_code
_entity_poly.pdbx_strand_id
1 'polypeptide(L)'
;PLDGSSNIDCLVSIGTIFGIYRKKTTDEPSEKDALQSGRNLVAAGYALYGSATMLVLATESGVNCFMLDPLRLLYECNPMALVMEKAGGLATTGKEAVLDIVPTDIHQRAPVIMGSPDDVKEFLEIYKKHSAK
;
A
#
# COMPACT_ATOMS: atom_id res chain seq x y z
N PRO A 1 -6.34 -17.73 0.67
CA PRO A 1 -5.02 -17.09 0.47
C PRO A 1 -4.96 -16.32 -0.85
N LEU A 2 -5.53 -16.86 -1.93
CA LEU A 2 -5.56 -16.21 -3.24
C LEU A 2 -7.02 -15.96 -3.65
N ASP A 3 -7.43 -14.70 -3.61
CA ASP A 3 -8.72 -14.21 -4.08
C ASP A 3 -8.73 -14.12 -5.61
N GLY A 4 -9.87 -14.46 -6.21
CA GLY A 4 -10.00 -14.54 -7.67
C GLY A 4 -9.24 -15.71 -8.30
N SER A 5 -8.94 -16.78 -7.57
CA SER A 5 -8.14 -17.91 -8.10
C SER A 5 -8.73 -18.57 -9.36
N SER A 6 -10.04 -18.48 -9.59
CA SER A 6 -10.69 -18.92 -10.84
C SER A 6 -10.24 -18.15 -12.08
N ASN A 7 -9.65 -16.97 -11.90
CA ASN A 7 -9.21 -16.07 -12.96
C ASN A 7 -7.74 -16.27 -13.35
N ILE A 8 -7.03 -17.18 -12.69
CA ILE A 8 -5.60 -17.45 -12.93
C ILE A 8 -5.37 -17.83 -14.39
N ASP A 9 -6.21 -18.71 -14.95
CA ASP A 9 -6.06 -19.22 -16.32
C ASP A 9 -6.36 -18.16 -17.39
N CYS A 10 -7.11 -17.12 -17.02
CA CYS A 10 -7.46 -16.01 -17.90
C CYS A 10 -6.54 -14.78 -17.73
N LEU A 11 -5.51 -14.86 -16.88
CA LEU A 11 -4.57 -13.77 -16.58
C LEU A 11 -5.25 -12.45 -16.15
N VAL A 12 -6.42 -12.54 -15.55
CA VAL A 12 -7.10 -11.38 -14.95
C VAL A 12 -6.53 -11.15 -13.54
N SER A 13 -6.58 -9.91 -13.05
CA SER A 13 -6.08 -9.54 -11.73
C SER A 13 -6.63 -10.44 -10.62
N ILE A 14 -5.72 -10.88 -9.76
CA ILE A 14 -5.98 -11.69 -8.56
C ILE A 14 -5.37 -10.99 -7.34
N GLY A 15 -5.59 -11.50 -6.13
CA GLY A 15 -5.04 -10.85 -4.94
C GLY A 15 -5.00 -11.71 -3.69
N THR A 16 -4.50 -11.14 -2.60
CA THR A 16 -4.52 -11.73 -1.26
C THR A 16 -5.17 -10.74 -0.32
N ILE A 17 -6.17 -11.16 0.45
CA ILE A 17 -6.83 -10.32 1.46
C ILE A 17 -6.44 -10.82 2.85
N PHE A 18 -6.17 -9.91 3.77
CA PHE A 18 -5.83 -10.24 5.15
C PHE A 18 -6.47 -9.28 6.14
N GLY A 19 -6.69 -9.77 7.36
CA GLY A 19 -7.14 -9.01 8.52
C GLY A 19 -6.40 -9.48 9.77
N ILE A 20 -5.96 -8.54 10.59
CA ILE A 20 -5.16 -8.79 11.78
C ILE A 20 -5.98 -8.38 13.01
N TYR A 21 -6.16 -9.32 13.92
CA TYR A 21 -6.75 -9.08 15.23
C TYR A 21 -5.69 -9.18 16.32
N ARG A 22 -5.88 -8.42 17.40
CA ARG A 22 -5.17 -8.65 18.66
C ARG A 22 -5.88 -9.74 19.44
N LYS A 23 -5.15 -10.73 19.96
CA LYS A 23 -5.69 -11.72 20.90
C LYS A 23 -6.13 -11.01 22.19
N LYS A 24 -7.37 -11.28 22.64
CA LYS A 24 -7.96 -10.63 23.82
C LYS A 24 -7.92 -11.49 25.08
N THR A 25 -7.80 -12.81 24.93
CA THR A 25 -7.78 -13.78 26.03
C THR A 25 -6.35 -14.00 26.52
N THR A 26 -6.20 -14.43 27.77
CA THR A 26 -4.92 -14.88 28.34
C THR A 26 -4.71 -16.39 28.21
N ASP A 27 -5.76 -17.14 27.87
CA ASP A 27 -5.74 -18.60 27.75
C ASP A 27 -4.90 -19.07 26.54
N GLU A 28 -4.75 -20.38 26.35
CA GLU A 28 -4.11 -20.93 25.16
C GLU A 28 -4.85 -20.48 23.87
N PRO A 29 -4.13 -20.12 22.79
CA PRO A 29 -4.75 -19.71 21.52
C PRO A 29 -5.71 -20.75 20.97
N SER A 30 -6.90 -20.31 20.57
CA SER A 30 -7.93 -21.18 19.99
C SER A 30 -8.70 -20.50 18.86
N GLU A 31 -9.53 -21.25 18.14
CA GLU A 31 -10.37 -20.73 17.06
C GLU A 31 -11.28 -19.57 17.53
N LYS A 32 -11.66 -19.56 18.82
CA LYS A 32 -12.46 -18.49 19.43
C LYS A 32 -11.77 -17.13 19.37
N ASP A 33 -10.45 -17.08 19.34
CA ASP A 33 -9.70 -15.81 19.26
C ASP A 33 -9.86 -15.13 17.90
N ALA A 34 -10.24 -15.87 16.85
CA ALA A 34 -10.57 -15.30 15.54
C ALA A 34 -12.02 -14.80 15.44
N LEU A 35 -12.92 -15.30 16.31
CA LEU A 35 -14.35 -14.96 16.33
C LEU A 35 -14.62 -13.59 16.99
N GLN A 36 -13.99 -12.55 16.46
CA GLN A 36 -14.12 -11.18 16.94
C GLN A 36 -14.93 -10.34 15.94
N SER A 37 -15.65 -9.33 16.44
CA SER A 37 -16.26 -8.31 15.57
C SER A 37 -15.19 -7.59 14.72
N GLY A 38 -15.49 -7.31 13.45
CA GLY A 38 -14.60 -6.59 12.53
C GLY A 38 -14.16 -5.21 13.02
N ARG A 39 -14.90 -4.60 13.95
CA ARG A 39 -14.48 -3.37 14.65
C ARG A 39 -13.24 -3.54 15.53
N ASN A 40 -12.79 -4.78 15.76
CA ASN A 40 -11.59 -5.10 16.54
C ASN A 40 -10.35 -5.35 15.68
N LEU A 41 -10.42 -5.17 14.36
CA LEU A 41 -9.24 -5.25 13.49
C LEU A 41 -8.25 -4.17 13.89
N VAL A 42 -6.99 -4.55 14.07
CA VAL A 42 -5.89 -3.61 14.31
C VAL A 42 -5.20 -3.18 13.02
N ALA A 43 -5.31 -4.02 11.98
CA ALA A 43 -4.91 -3.71 10.62
C ALA A 43 -5.65 -4.63 9.65
N ALA A 44 -5.87 -4.17 8.43
CA ALA A 44 -6.40 -4.98 7.35
C ALA A 44 -5.82 -4.50 6.03
N GLY A 45 -5.90 -5.34 5.00
CA GLY A 45 -5.38 -4.94 3.70
C GLY A 45 -5.55 -6.01 2.64
N TYR A 46 -5.06 -5.66 1.46
CA TYR A 46 -4.97 -6.60 0.36
C TYR A 46 -3.73 -6.34 -0.49
N ALA A 47 -3.17 -7.41 -1.03
CA ALA A 47 -2.21 -7.35 -2.11
C ALA A 47 -2.96 -7.61 -3.43
N LEU A 48 -2.86 -6.70 -4.39
CA LEU A 48 -3.39 -6.83 -5.74
C LEU A 48 -2.26 -7.22 -6.68
N TYR A 49 -2.42 -8.33 -7.39
CA TYR A 49 -1.51 -8.82 -8.42
C TYR A 49 -2.13 -8.54 -9.80
N GLY A 50 -1.98 -7.30 -10.26
CA GLY A 50 -2.42 -6.86 -11.59
C GLY A 50 -1.23 -6.60 -12.52
N SER A 51 -1.36 -5.60 -13.38
CA SER A 51 -0.24 -5.10 -14.20
C SER A 51 0.93 -4.56 -13.36
N ALA A 52 0.63 -4.09 -12.15
CA ALA A 52 1.58 -3.78 -11.11
C ALA A 52 1.09 -4.40 -9.79
N THR A 53 2.03 -4.78 -8.93
CA THR A 53 1.69 -5.34 -7.62
C THR A 53 1.54 -4.23 -6.59
N MET A 54 0.35 -4.09 -6.01
CA MET A 54 0.03 -3.07 -5.01
C MET A 54 -0.34 -3.73 -3.68
N LEU A 55 0.22 -3.26 -2.57
CA LEU A 55 -0.22 -3.57 -1.22
C LEU A 55 -0.98 -2.36 -0.68
N VAL A 56 -2.27 -2.56 -0.38
CA VAL A 56 -3.10 -1.59 0.32
C VAL A 56 -3.18 -2.01 1.79
N LEU A 57 -2.79 -1.11 2.69
CA LEU A 57 -2.78 -1.33 4.13
C LEU A 57 -3.62 -0.26 4.82
N ALA A 58 -4.61 -0.70 5.58
CA ALA A 58 -5.45 0.11 6.45
C ALA A 58 -5.09 -0.15 7.92
N THR A 59 -4.86 0.92 8.66
CA THR A 59 -4.63 0.92 10.11
C THR A 59 -5.53 1.98 10.78
N GLU A 60 -5.38 2.22 12.08
CA GLU A 60 -6.09 3.32 12.78
C GLU A 60 -5.75 4.70 12.21
N SER A 61 -4.55 4.85 11.62
CA SER A 61 -4.03 6.13 11.12
C SER A 61 -4.54 6.48 9.72
N GLY A 62 -5.01 5.49 8.94
CA GLY A 62 -5.50 5.72 7.59
C GLY A 62 -5.29 4.55 6.64
N VAL A 63 -5.28 4.85 5.35
CA VAL A 63 -5.09 3.88 4.27
C VAL A 63 -3.91 4.30 3.39
N ASN A 64 -3.00 3.37 3.14
CA ASN A 64 -1.81 3.58 2.33
C ASN A 64 -1.69 2.53 1.26
N CYS A 65 -1.15 2.95 0.13
CA CYS A 65 -0.89 2.12 -1.03
C CYS A 65 0.62 2.08 -1.29
N PHE A 66 1.19 0.88 -1.25
CA PHE A 66 2.59 0.60 -1.57
C PHE A 66 2.62 -0.15 -2.89
N MET A 67 3.48 0.23 -3.83
CA MET A 67 3.66 -0.52 -5.07
C MET A 67 5.02 -1.22 -5.10
N LEU A 68 5.01 -2.49 -5.50
CA LEU A 68 6.20 -3.35 -5.59
C LEU A 68 6.82 -3.20 -6.98
N ASP A 69 8.11 -2.81 -7.02
CA ASP A 69 8.94 -2.42 -8.20
C ASP A 69 8.76 -0.93 -8.62
N PRO A 70 9.86 -0.20 -8.93
CA PRO A 70 9.76 1.11 -9.56
C PRO A 70 8.97 1.06 -10.88
N LEU A 71 7.85 1.75 -10.88
CA LEU A 71 6.92 1.93 -11.98
C LEU A 71 7.41 3.01 -12.94
N ARG A 72 6.89 3.04 -14.17
CA ARG A 72 7.15 4.14 -15.10
C ARG A 72 6.55 5.43 -14.58
N LEU A 73 7.41 6.43 -14.45
CA LEU A 73 7.07 7.75 -13.94
C LEU A 73 5.91 8.37 -14.73
N LEU A 74 6.01 8.38 -16.06
CA LEU A 74 5.10 9.14 -16.91
C LEU A 74 3.66 8.61 -16.96
N TYR A 75 3.48 7.28 -16.97
CA TYR A 75 2.17 6.68 -17.25
C TYR A 75 1.68 5.69 -16.19
N GLU A 76 2.41 5.54 -15.09
CA GLU A 76 1.98 4.78 -13.91
C GLU A 76 2.03 5.67 -12.66
N CYS A 77 3.19 6.25 -12.33
CA CYS A 77 3.33 7.08 -11.12
C CYS A 77 2.57 8.40 -11.21
N ASN A 78 2.80 9.20 -12.26
CA ASN A 78 2.24 10.55 -12.38
C ASN A 78 0.70 10.55 -12.40
N PRO A 79 0.02 9.67 -13.16
CA PRO A 79 -1.44 9.61 -13.13
C PRO A 79 -1.99 9.28 -11.73
N MET A 80 -1.40 8.30 -11.05
CA MET A 80 -1.85 7.88 -9.71
C MET A 80 -1.54 8.94 -8.65
N ALA A 81 -0.38 9.58 -8.72
CA ALA A 81 0.00 10.67 -7.83
C ALA A 81 -0.94 11.87 -7.98
N LEU A 82 -1.32 12.24 -9.21
CA LEU A 82 -2.29 13.31 -9.45
C LEU A 82 -3.66 12.97 -8.84
N VAL A 83 -4.15 11.74 -9.05
CA VAL A 83 -5.41 11.29 -8.43
C VAL A 83 -5.32 11.39 -6.90
N MET A 84 -4.21 10.93 -6.32
CA MET A 84 -4.03 10.93 -4.87
C MET A 84 -4.00 12.34 -4.29
N GLU A 85 -3.23 13.26 -4.88
CA GLU A 85 -3.18 14.65 -4.43
C GLU A 85 -4.53 15.36 -4.57
N LYS A 86 -5.28 15.09 -5.64
CA LYS A 86 -6.65 15.61 -5.81
C LYS A 86 -7.64 15.03 -4.81
N ALA A 87 -7.38 13.84 -4.29
CA ALA A 87 -8.14 13.23 -3.19
C ALA A 87 -7.69 13.73 -1.80
N GLY A 88 -6.73 14.66 -1.73
CA GLY A 88 -6.19 15.18 -0.47
C GLY A 88 -5.15 14.28 0.18
N GLY A 89 -4.64 13.28 -0.53
CA GLY A 89 -3.52 12.44 -0.12
C GLY A 89 -2.16 12.99 -0.54
N LEU A 90 -1.11 12.21 -0.30
CA LEU A 90 0.27 12.52 -0.71
C LEU A 90 0.83 11.40 -1.59
N ALA A 91 1.77 11.73 -2.47
CA ALA A 91 2.53 10.77 -3.28
C ALA A 91 4.02 11.16 -3.33
N THR A 92 4.90 10.26 -2.91
CA THR A 92 6.34 10.51 -2.77
C THR A 92 7.19 9.31 -3.22
N THR A 93 8.42 9.58 -3.64
CA THR A 93 9.46 8.55 -3.83
C THR A 93 10.16 8.15 -2.53
N GLY A 94 9.81 8.81 -1.41
CA GLY A 94 10.55 8.81 -0.15
C GLY A 94 11.57 9.95 -0.05
N LYS A 95 11.95 10.58 -1.17
CA LYS A 95 12.92 11.70 -1.22
C LYS A 95 12.30 13.00 -1.70
N GLU A 96 11.42 12.94 -2.68
CA GLU A 96 10.73 14.07 -3.29
C GLU A 96 9.28 13.69 -3.64
N ALA A 97 8.44 14.69 -3.95
CA ALA A 97 7.09 14.44 -4.43
C ALA A 97 7.13 13.88 -5.85
N VAL A 98 6.25 12.93 -6.15
CA VAL A 98 6.27 12.24 -7.46
C VAL A 98 6.04 13.22 -8.61
N LEU A 99 5.11 14.17 -8.44
CA LEU A 99 4.74 15.13 -9.48
C LEU A 99 5.81 16.21 -9.74
N ASP A 100 6.80 16.34 -8.85
CA ASP A 100 7.89 17.32 -8.99
C ASP A 100 9.08 16.76 -9.78
N ILE A 101 9.09 15.45 -10.07
CA ILE A 101 10.20 14.81 -10.80
C ILE A 101 10.15 15.20 -12.27
N VAL A 102 11.21 15.84 -12.76
CA VAL A 102 11.42 16.07 -14.20
C VAL A 102 12.03 14.80 -14.83
N PRO A 103 11.30 14.10 -15.73
CA PRO A 103 11.80 12.87 -16.34
C PRO A 103 12.96 13.15 -17.31
N THR A 104 13.93 12.25 -17.35
CA THR A 104 15.03 12.22 -18.34
C THR A 104 14.83 11.19 -19.45
N ASP A 105 13.91 10.24 -19.26
CA ASP A 105 13.56 9.19 -20.22
C ASP A 105 12.05 8.86 -20.17
N ILE A 106 11.46 8.50 -21.31
CA ILE A 106 10.02 8.19 -21.41
C ILE A 106 9.61 6.88 -20.70
N HIS A 107 10.59 6.06 -20.35
CA HIS A 107 10.46 4.81 -19.60
C HIS A 107 11.19 4.88 -18.25
N GLN A 108 11.58 6.08 -17.81
CA GLN A 108 12.15 6.30 -16.48
C GLN A 108 11.24 5.68 -15.43
N ARG A 109 11.85 4.91 -14.54
CA ARG A 109 11.15 4.29 -13.42
C ARG A 109 11.36 5.08 -12.13
N ALA A 110 10.37 5.08 -11.24
CA ALA A 110 10.45 5.68 -9.92
C ALA A 110 9.72 4.82 -8.88
N PRO A 111 10.27 4.68 -7.65
CA PRO A 111 9.50 4.12 -6.55
C PRO A 111 8.37 5.07 -6.17
N VAL A 112 7.25 4.54 -5.66
CA VAL A 112 6.15 5.38 -5.20
C VAL A 112 5.50 4.85 -3.93
N ILE A 113 5.31 5.76 -2.97
CA ILE A 113 4.49 5.61 -1.78
C ILE A 113 3.41 6.66 -1.85
N MET A 114 2.15 6.28 -1.69
CA MET A 114 1.04 7.23 -1.72
C MET A 114 -0.13 6.81 -0.83
N GLY A 115 -0.85 7.78 -0.28
CA GLY A 115 -1.94 7.51 0.66
C GLY A 115 -2.33 8.71 1.51
N SER A 116 -2.92 8.43 2.68
CA SER A 116 -3.29 9.43 3.69
C SER A 116 -2.10 10.32 4.07
N PRO A 117 -2.29 11.65 4.21
CA PRO A 117 -1.17 12.56 4.47
C PRO A 117 -0.38 12.24 5.74
N ASP A 118 -1.05 11.85 6.82
CA ASP A 118 -0.40 11.63 8.11
C ASP A 118 0.46 10.37 8.09
N ASP A 119 0.00 9.32 7.41
CA ASP A 119 0.74 8.08 7.22
C ASP A 119 1.93 8.24 6.27
N VAL A 120 1.74 8.95 5.15
CA VAL A 120 2.85 9.23 4.22
C VAL A 120 3.92 10.09 4.91
N LYS A 121 3.53 11.03 5.79
CA LYS A 121 4.48 11.78 6.62
C LYS A 121 5.19 10.87 7.63
N GLU A 122 4.49 9.96 8.30
CA GLU A 122 5.11 8.99 9.21
C GLU A 122 6.15 8.14 8.47
N PHE A 123 5.79 7.62 7.28
CA PHE A 123 6.72 6.91 6.42
C PHE A 123 7.95 7.77 6.06
N LEU A 124 7.75 9.03 5.69
CA LEU A 124 8.84 9.96 5.36
C LEU A 124 9.77 10.20 6.55
N GLU A 125 9.25 10.30 7.77
CA GLU A 125 10.07 10.44 8.99
C GLU A 125 10.91 9.17 9.25
N ILE A 126 10.33 7.99 9.08
CA ILE A 126 11.06 6.71 9.18
C ILE A 126 12.14 6.64 8.08
N TYR A 127 11.78 6.99 6.85
CA TYR A 127 12.70 6.98 5.71
C TYR A 127 13.88 7.90 5.98
N LYS A 128 13.64 9.19 6.34
CA LYS A 128 14.68 10.15 6.71
C LYS A 128 15.60 9.62 7.81
N LYS A 129 15.03 9.04 8.88
CA LYS A 129 15.78 8.48 10.01
C LYS A 129 16.72 7.34 9.59
N HIS A 130 16.41 6.61 8.53
CA HIS A 130 17.18 5.42 8.12
C HIS A 130 17.99 5.63 6.83
N SER A 131 17.72 6.68 6.06
CA SER A 131 18.51 7.08 4.89
C SER A 131 19.80 7.83 5.22
N ALA A 132 20.02 8.20 6.49
CA ALA A 132 21.22 8.88 6.99
C ALA A 132 22.30 7.92 7.55
N LYS A 133 22.15 6.60 7.32
CA LYS A 133 23.16 5.57 7.58
C LYS A 133 23.71 5.03 6.27
#